data_AF-A0A821KAW2-F1
#
_entry.id   AF-A0A821KAW2-F1
#
_cell.length_a   1.000
_cell.length_b   1.000
_cell.length_c   1.000
_cell.angle_alpha   90.00
_cell.angle_beta   90.00
_cell.angle_gamma   90.00
#
_symmetry.space_group_name_H-M   'P 1'
#
loop_
_entity.id
_entity.type
_entity.pdbx_description
1 polymer ?
#
loop_
_entity_poly.entity_id
_entity_poly.type
_entity_poly.pdbx_seq_one_letter_code
_entity_poly.pdbx_strand_id
1 'polypeptide(L)'
;GEYLSGKLWRFLPALDPMVDFVSSRDLDSPLTKREQIVVEEFVNSSHLFLTIRDHPFHGIPILGGLWTSALHRNRLLFLHS
;
A
#
# COMPACT_ATOMS: atom_id res chain seq x y z
N GLY A 1 14.11 21.22 -11.78
CA GLY A 1 13.51 19.89 -11.98
C GLY A 1 12.16 19.89 -11.32
N GLU A 2 11.13 19.39 -11.98
CA GLU A 2 9.81 19.27 -11.36
C GLU A 2 9.87 18.21 -10.26
N TYR A 3 9.56 18.61 -9.03
CA TYR A 3 9.46 17.69 -7.90
C TYR A 3 8.05 17.10 -7.89
N LEU A 4 7.93 15.79 -7.66
CA LEU A 4 6.63 15.17 -7.40
C LEU A 4 5.99 15.84 -6.18
N SER A 5 4.76 16.31 -6.35
CA SER A 5 4.04 17.00 -5.28
C SER A 5 3.84 16.10 -4.05
N GLY A 6 4.17 16.62 -2.86
CA GLY A 6 3.88 15.99 -1.59
C GLY A 6 4.52 14.60 -1.40
N LYS A 7 3.70 13.63 -1.02
CA LYS A 7 4.11 12.25 -0.66
C LYS A 7 3.87 11.24 -1.80
N LEU A 8 3.65 11.72 -3.03
CA LEU A 8 3.32 10.88 -4.20
C LEU A 8 4.44 9.91 -4.59
N TRP A 9 5.69 10.21 -4.23
CA TRP A 9 6.84 9.34 -4.49
C TRP A 9 6.68 7.93 -3.89
N ARG A 10 5.83 7.75 -2.87
CA ARG A 10 5.52 6.44 -2.25
C ARG A 10 4.77 5.49 -3.18
N PHE A 11 4.20 6.00 -4.26
CA PHE A 11 3.53 5.22 -5.29
C PHE A 11 4.44 4.87 -6.46
N LEU A 12 5.67 5.39 -6.53
CA LEU A 12 6.58 5.08 -7.64
C LEU A 12 6.86 3.59 -7.84
N PRO A 13 7.01 2.75 -6.79
CA PRO A 13 7.15 1.31 -6.99
C PRO A 13 5.95 0.66 -7.70
N ALA A 14 4.78 1.30 -7.68
CA ALA A 14 3.61 0.82 -8.41
C ALA A 14 3.74 0.89 -9.93
N LEU A 15 4.72 1.65 -10.44
CA LEU A 15 5.01 1.78 -11.85
C LEU A 15 6.01 0.73 -12.35
N ASP A 16 6.63 -0.03 -11.45
CA ASP A 16 7.56 -1.10 -11.81
C ASP A 16 6.77 -2.39 -12.12
N PRO A 17 6.81 -2.90 -13.38
CA PRO A 17 6.10 -4.11 -13.75
C PRO A 17 6.63 -5.38 -13.06
N MET A 18 7.78 -5.33 -12.38
CA MET A 18 8.34 -6.44 -11.63
C MET A 18 7.91 -6.45 -10.15
N VAL A 19 7.21 -5.42 -9.67
CA VAL A 19 6.78 -5.33 -8.27
C VAL A 19 5.39 -5.94 -8.10
N ASP A 20 5.27 -7.07 -7.40
CA ASP A 20 3.97 -7.69 -7.13
C ASP A 20 3.18 -6.95 -6.04
N PHE A 21 3.89 -6.44 -5.02
CA PHE A 21 3.31 -5.75 -3.88
C PHE A 21 4.11 -4.50 -3.55
N VAL A 22 3.40 -3.42 -3.25
CA VAL A 22 4.00 -2.18 -2.72
C VAL A 22 3.37 -1.87 -1.37
N SER A 23 4.19 -1.51 -0.39
CA SER A 23 3.74 -1.12 0.93
C SER A 23 4.37 0.21 1.33
N SER A 24 3.55 1.11 1.87
CA SER A 24 4.04 2.28 2.57
C SER A 24 3.92 2.04 4.07
N ARG A 25 5.04 2.21 4.77
CA ARG A 25 5.13 2.20 6.24
C ARG A 25 5.90 3.42 6.73
N ASP A 26 5.20 4.55 6.84
CA ASP A 26 5.74 5.85 7.29
C ASP A 26 5.47 6.04 8.79
N LEU A 27 6.25 5.35 9.63
CA LEU A 27 6.15 5.41 11.10
C LEU A 27 7.52 5.41 11.76
N ASP A 28 7.67 6.21 12.81
CA ASP A 28 8.84 6.22 13.70
C ASP A 28 8.73 5.15 14.81
N SER A 29 8.32 3.94 14.44
CA SER A 29 8.17 2.80 15.35
C SER A 29 8.70 1.51 14.75
N PRO A 30 9.18 0.56 15.57
CA PRO A 30 9.49 -0.79 15.10
C PRO A 30 8.26 -1.51 14.54
N LEU A 31 8.47 -2.44 13.62
CA LEU A 31 7.41 -3.31 13.12
C LEU A 31 6.82 -4.12 14.28
N THR A 32 5.52 -4.02 14.48
CA THR A 32 4.79 -4.76 15.50
C THR A 32 4.30 -6.09 14.96
N LYS A 33 4.09 -7.06 15.84
CA LYS A 33 3.57 -8.38 15.44
C LYS A 33 2.17 -8.29 14.82
N ARG A 34 1.34 -7.33 15.25
CA ARG A 34 0.01 -7.10 14.69
C ARG A 34 0.08 -6.59 13.25
N GLU A 35 0.96 -5.63 12.96
CA GLU A 35 1.18 -5.17 11.58
C GLU A 35 1.62 -6.33 10.68
N GLN A 36 2.57 -7.14 11.16
CA GLN A 36 3.05 -8.31 10.42
C GLN A 36 1.91 -9.29 10.09
N ILE A 37 1.12 -9.68 11.09
CA ILE A 37 0.00 -10.62 10.90
C ILE A 37 -0.99 -10.09 9.87
N VAL A 38 -1.38 -8.82 9.97
CA VAL A 38 -2.34 -8.20 9.04
C VAL A 38 -1.79 -8.15 7.61
N VAL A 39 -0.49 -7.86 7.44
CA VAL A 39 0.15 -7.87 6.12
C VAL A 39 0.24 -9.30 5.57
N GLU A 40 0.59 -10.29 6.40
CA GLU A 40 0.61 -11.70 6.00
C GLU A 40 -0.78 -12.20 5.57
N GLU A 41 -1.84 -11.85 6.30
CA GLU A 41 -3.22 -12.15 5.91
C GLU A 41 -3.59 -11.50 4.57
N PHE A 42 -3.20 -10.24 4.35
CA PHE A 42 -3.42 -9.55 3.08
C PHE A 42 -2.67 -10.22 1.90
N VAL A 43 -1.40 -10.59 2.11
CA VAL A 43 -0.56 -11.26 1.10
C VAL A 43 -1.10 -12.65 0.75
N ASN A 44 -1.85 -13.30 1.64
CA ASN A 44 -2.50 -14.58 1.35
C ASN A 44 -3.94 -14.46 0.84
N SER A 45 -4.51 -13.25 0.83
CA SER A 45 -5.89 -12.99 0.38
C SER A 45 -5.99 -12.64 -1.11
N SER A 46 -7.21 -12.50 -1.62
CA SER A 46 -7.50 -11.97 -2.97
C SER A 46 -7.71 -10.45 -3.00
N HIS A 47 -7.56 -9.75 -1.87
CA HIS A 47 -7.78 -8.31 -1.80
C HIS A 47 -6.72 -7.55 -2.62
N LEU A 48 -7.12 -6.44 -3.23
CA LEU A 48 -6.21 -5.61 -4.03
C LEU A 48 -5.48 -4.56 -3.18
N PHE A 49 -6.08 -4.15 -2.06
CA PHE A 49 -5.55 -3.06 -1.24
C PHE A 49 -5.83 -3.29 0.25
N LEU A 50 -4.86 -2.92 1.09
CA LEU A 50 -4.92 -2.91 2.55
C LEU A 50 -4.61 -1.50 3.05
N THR A 51 -5.40 -1.02 4.02
CA THR A 51 -5.09 0.18 4.81
C THR A 51 -5.12 -0.18 6.29
N ILE A 52 -4.14 0.29 7.07
CA ILE A 52 -4.13 0.10 8.53
C ILE A 52 -4.39 1.46 9.19
N ARG A 53 -5.29 1.47 10.19
CA ARG A 53 -5.62 2.64 11.00
C ARG A 53 -5.49 2.30 12.47
N ASP A 54 -4.63 3.03 13.16
CA ASP A 54 -4.41 2.81 14.60
C ASP A 54 -4.75 4.03 15.45
N HIS A 55 -5.17 5.13 14.83
CA HIS A 55 -5.51 6.38 15.52
C HIS A 55 -6.94 6.82 15.19
N PRO A 56 -7.78 7.14 16.20
CA PRO A 56 -9.20 7.42 16.01
C PRO A 56 -9.49 8.67 15.18
N PHE A 57 -8.53 9.60 15.10
CA PHE A 57 -8.69 10.83 14.31
C PHE A 57 -8.33 10.66 12.82
N HIS A 58 -7.96 9.46 12.36
CA HIS A 58 -7.69 9.17 10.95
C HIS A 58 -8.98 8.92 10.15
N GLY A 59 -9.78 9.97 9.94
CA GLY A 59 -11.09 9.91 9.25
C GLY A 59 -11.05 9.83 7.73
N ILE A 60 -9.89 9.69 7.09
CA ILE A 60 -9.75 9.66 5.62
C ILE A 60 -9.72 8.20 5.12
N PRO A 61 -10.29 7.89 3.93
CA PRO A 61 -10.33 6.52 3.38
C PRO A 61 -8.96 5.85 3.18
N ILE A 62 -7.93 6.60 2.80
CA ILE A 62 -6.55 6.10 2.67
C ILE A 62 -5.59 7.14 3.24
N LEU A 63 -4.80 6.75 4.25
CA LEU A 63 -3.70 7.55 4.75
C LEU A 63 -2.46 7.27 3.91
N GLY A 64 -1.59 8.27 3.74
CA GLY A 64 -0.31 8.06 3.06
C GLY A 64 0.73 7.27 3.86
N GLY A 65 0.37 6.77 5.05
CA GLY A 65 1.31 6.22 6.03
C GLY A 65 1.39 4.70 6.04
N LEU A 66 0.26 4.02 6.22
CA LEU A 66 0.17 2.56 6.38
C LEU A 66 -0.81 1.95 5.38
N TRP A 67 -0.29 1.46 4.26
CA TRP A 67 -1.09 0.80 3.25
C TRP A 67 -0.25 -0.18 2.44
N THR A 68 -0.90 -1.19 1.84
CA THR A 68 -0.27 -2.15 0.94
C THR A 68 -1.18 -2.39 -0.27
N SER A 69 -0.61 -2.43 -1.47
CA SER A 69 -1.32 -2.73 -2.72
C SER A 69 -0.74 -3.97 -3.38
N ALA A 70 -1.60 -4.80 -3.96
CA ALA A 70 -1.23 -5.94 -4.79
C ALA A 70 -1.43 -5.56 -6.26
N LEU A 71 -0.33 -5.37 -7.00
CA LEU A 71 -0.33 -4.73 -8.32
C LEU A 71 -0.66 -5.70 -9.45
N HIS A 72 -0.37 -7.00 -9.24
CA HIS A 72 -0.53 -8.02 -10.28
C HIS A 72 -1.76 -8.90 -10.10
N ARG A 73 -2.44 -8.79 -8.96
CA ARG A 73 -3.72 -9.48 -8.75
C ARG A 73 -4.76 -8.90 -9.71
N ASN A 74 -5.31 -9.75 -10.58
CA ASN A 74 -6.31 -9.39 -11.59
C ASN A 74 -5.85 -8.34 -12.62
N ARG A 75 -4.63 -8.47 -13.18
CA ARG A 75 -4.17 -7.64 -14.33
C ARG A 75 -5.11 -7.67 -15.56
N LEU A 76 -6.01 -8.65 -15.65
CA LEU A 76 -7.01 -8.72 -16.73
C LEU A 76 -8.00 -7.54 -16.74
N LEU A 77 -8.16 -6.80 -15.63
CA LEU A 77 -9.00 -5.61 -15.59
C LEU A 77 -8.37 -4.39 -16.29
N PHE A 78 -7.04 -4.36 -16.47
CA PHE A 78 -6.31 -3.22 -17.03
C PHE A 78 -5.76 -3.46 -18.44
N LEU A 79 -5.91 -4.66 -18.99
CA LEU A 79 -5.45 -5.02 -20.33
C LEU A 79 -6.55 -4.91 -21.40
N HIS A 80 -7.78 -4.51 -21.01
CA HIS A 80 -8.94 -4.34 -21.90
C HIS A 80 -9.44 -2.89 -22.03
N SER A 81 -8.69 -1.92 -21.52
CA SER A 81 -8.98 -0.48 -21.65
C SER A 81 -8.05 0.22 -22.63
#